data_AF-A0A9P1G1D3-F1
#
_entry.id   AF-A0A9P1G1D3-F1
#
_cell.length_a   1.000
_cell.length_b   1.000
_cell.length_c   1.000
_cell.angle_alpha   90.00
_cell.angle_beta   90.00
_cell.angle_gamma   90.00
#
_symmetry.space_group_name_H-M   'P 1'
#
loop_
_entity.id
_entity.type
_entity.pdbx_description
1 polymer ?
#
loop_
_entity_poly.entity_id
_entity_poly.type
_entity_poly.pdbx_seq_one_letter_code
_entity_poly.pdbx_strand_id
1 'polypeptide(L)'
;MMLMQIASWKDPANWSRNLHRLIQRFGLSLNVVVNNVLCPCLFRNRITQVPWPVLFLSSWLPMVFAKTGGALLMNGFTVDQDDHEKALASFWQLYRAVDPNHAVYTMHPSRLGSVLPLMYHGRGRLKRAVLVTSFVSALPVSGHPFLSHLLCTVFPGERYATGDDGVETLEALHAAVARDLNENGGGPMHKHDGVQTDQELTQLTGDLL
;
A
#
# COMPACT_ATOMS: atom_id res chain seq x y z
N MET A 1 1.73 27.21 -9.89
CA MET A 1 0.32 27.56 -10.25
C MET A 1 -0.75 26.85 -9.40
N MET A 2 -0.56 25.59 -8.98
CA MET A 2 -1.54 24.83 -8.18
C MET A 2 -1.89 25.46 -6.82
N LEU A 3 -0.88 25.94 -6.08
CA LEU A 3 -1.08 26.60 -4.78
C LEU A 3 -1.96 27.86 -4.87
N MET A 4 -1.85 28.62 -5.95
CA MET A 4 -2.71 29.79 -6.20
C MET A 4 -4.17 29.41 -6.50
N GLN A 5 -4.40 28.22 -7.07
CA GLN A 5 -5.76 27.72 -7.30
C GLN A 5 -6.40 27.17 -6.01
N ILE A 6 -5.61 26.56 -5.12
CA ILE A 6 -6.11 26.14 -3.80
C ILE A 6 -6.43 27.38 -2.95
N ALA A 7 -5.55 28.37 -2.95
CA ALA A 7 -5.74 29.62 -2.20
C ALA A 7 -6.95 30.45 -2.68
N SER A 8 -7.48 30.20 -3.89
CA SER A 8 -8.66 30.91 -4.41
C SER A 8 -9.99 30.27 -4.00
N TRP A 9 -9.99 29.13 -3.33
CA TRP A 9 -11.23 28.47 -2.89
C TRP A 9 -11.83 29.13 -1.65
N LYS A 10 -13.03 29.68 -1.81
CA LYS A 10 -13.72 30.42 -0.73
C LYS A 10 -14.71 29.57 0.08
N ASP A 11 -15.23 28.49 -0.50
CA ASP A 11 -16.30 27.69 0.09
C ASP A 11 -15.82 26.27 0.44
N PRO A 12 -15.69 25.94 1.75
CA PRO A 12 -15.27 24.62 2.23
C PRO A 12 -16.10 23.45 1.72
N ALA A 13 -17.40 23.63 1.47
CA ALA A 13 -18.26 22.57 0.96
C ALA A 13 -17.81 22.07 -0.42
N ASN A 14 -17.09 22.91 -1.16
CA ASN A 14 -16.61 22.63 -2.51
C ASN A 14 -15.15 22.17 -2.58
N TRP A 15 -14.40 22.22 -1.48
CA TRP A 15 -12.96 21.96 -1.47
C TRP A 15 -12.62 20.54 -1.91
N SER A 16 -13.33 19.52 -1.43
CA SER A 16 -13.07 18.12 -1.81
C SER A 16 -13.25 17.89 -3.33
N ARG A 17 -14.37 18.36 -3.89
CA ARG A 17 -14.66 18.29 -5.33
C ARG A 17 -13.61 19.04 -6.16
N ASN A 18 -13.24 20.24 -5.72
CA ASN A 18 -12.24 21.05 -6.42
C ASN A 18 -10.84 20.43 -6.34
N LEU A 19 -10.50 19.81 -5.21
CA LEU A 19 -9.26 19.06 -5.04
C LEU A 19 -9.21 17.85 -5.95
N HIS A 20 -10.29 17.08 -6.04
CA HIS A 20 -10.35 15.95 -6.97
C HIS A 20 -10.18 16.38 -8.43
N ARG A 21 -10.82 17.48 -8.83
CA ARG A 21 -10.63 18.05 -10.17
C ARG A 21 -9.20 18.52 -10.41
N LEU A 22 -8.54 19.14 -9.43
CA LEU A 22 -7.12 19.50 -9.56
C LEU A 22 -6.23 18.26 -9.67
N ILE A 23 -6.44 17.26 -8.83
CA ILE A 23 -5.69 16.00 -8.87
C ILE A 23 -5.83 15.36 -10.26
N GLN A 24 -7.05 15.27 -10.80
CA GLN A 24 -7.29 14.73 -12.13
C GLN A 24 -6.68 15.60 -13.24
N ARG A 25 -6.91 16.92 -13.21
CA ARG A 25 -6.41 17.88 -14.21
C ARG A 25 -4.89 17.86 -14.33
N PHE A 26 -4.19 17.70 -13.21
CA PHE A 26 -2.73 17.67 -13.15
C PHE A 26 -2.16 16.25 -13.16
N GLY A 27 -2.99 15.23 -13.40
CA GLY A 27 -2.53 13.83 -13.48
C GLY A 27 -1.89 13.33 -12.19
N LEU A 28 -2.32 13.83 -11.04
CA LEU A 28 -1.76 13.49 -9.73
C LEU A 28 -2.25 12.13 -9.18
N SER A 29 -3.21 11.48 -9.83
CA SER A 29 -3.67 10.13 -9.47
C SER A 29 -2.63 9.03 -9.75
N LEU A 30 -2.65 7.97 -8.94
CA LEU A 30 -1.97 6.71 -9.22
C LEU A 30 -3.02 5.69 -9.66
N ASN A 31 -2.80 5.02 -10.79
CA ASN A 31 -3.73 3.99 -11.30
C ASN A 31 -3.39 2.64 -10.66
N VAL A 32 -3.66 2.50 -9.36
CA VAL A 32 -3.28 1.32 -8.60
C VAL A 32 -4.20 0.15 -8.91
N VAL A 33 -3.59 -1.01 -9.24
CA VAL A 33 -4.33 -2.27 -9.40
C VAL A 33 -4.92 -2.68 -8.05
N VAL A 34 -6.23 -2.90 -8.03
CA VAL A 34 -6.93 -3.47 -6.86
C VAL A 34 -6.90 -4.98 -6.97
N ASN A 35 -6.26 -5.63 -6.01
CA ASN A 35 -6.24 -7.08 -5.91
C ASN A 35 -7.40 -7.56 -5.04
N ASN A 36 -7.63 -8.87 -5.05
CA ASN A 36 -8.63 -9.49 -4.21
C ASN A 36 -8.02 -10.65 -3.42
N VAL A 37 -8.37 -10.75 -2.14
CA VAL A 37 -8.05 -11.89 -1.29
C VAL A 37 -9.34 -12.65 -1.02
N LEU A 38 -9.39 -13.93 -1.35
CA LEU A 38 -10.51 -14.77 -0.92
C LEU A 38 -10.41 -14.96 0.59
N CYS A 39 -11.42 -14.50 1.30
CA CYS A 39 -11.53 -14.69 2.74
C CYS A 39 -12.96 -15.09 3.14
N PRO A 40 -13.12 -15.90 4.20
CA PRO A 40 -14.42 -16.22 4.73
C PRO A 40 -15.04 -14.96 5.33
N CYS A 41 -16.27 -14.64 4.93
CA CYS A 41 -17.00 -13.48 5.41
C CYS A 41 -18.41 -13.87 5.83
N LEU A 42 -18.92 -13.21 6.88
CA LEU A 42 -20.33 -13.29 7.26
C LEU A 42 -21.18 -12.43 6.32
N PHE A 43 -22.02 -13.07 5.51
CA PHE A 43 -22.95 -12.43 4.60
C PHE A 43 -24.36 -13.02 4.75
N ARG A 44 -25.33 -12.18 5.13
CA ARG A 44 -26.73 -12.59 5.34
C ARG A 44 -26.85 -13.84 6.23
N ASN A 45 -26.11 -13.85 7.35
CA ASN A 45 -26.05 -14.95 8.32
C ASN A 45 -25.53 -16.29 7.75
N ARG A 46 -24.77 -16.23 6.66
CA ARG A 46 -24.05 -17.38 6.08
C ARG A 46 -22.58 -17.00 5.92
N ILE A 47 -21.71 -17.98 6.15
CA ILE A 47 -20.28 -17.83 5.88
C ILE A 47 -20.05 -18.16 4.41
N THR A 48 -19.38 -17.26 3.69
CA THR A 48 -19.10 -17.41 2.27
C THR A 48 -17.71 -16.87 1.96
N GLN A 49 -17.04 -17.46 0.97
CA GLN A 49 -15.79 -16.92 0.46
C GLN A 49 -16.10 -15.67 -0.35
N VAL A 50 -15.44 -14.55 -0.02
CA VAL A 50 -15.63 -13.26 -0.69
C VAL A 50 -14.28 -12.79 -1.22
N PRO A 51 -14.19 -12.37 -2.50
CA PRO A 51 -13.00 -11.69 -3.01
C PRO A 51 -12.95 -10.27 -2.40
N TRP A 52 -12.17 -10.12 -1.33
CA TRP A 52 -12.06 -8.86 -0.61
C TRP A 52 -10.99 -7.95 -1.23
N PRO A 53 -11.29 -6.67 -1.50
CA PRO A 53 -10.34 -5.78 -2.17
C PRO A 53 -9.15 -5.42 -1.26
N VAL A 54 -7.95 -5.52 -1.82
CA VAL A 54 -6.68 -5.19 -1.18
C VAL A 54 -5.76 -4.45 -2.15
N LEU A 55 -5.14 -3.38 -1.66
CA LEU A 55 -4.05 -2.67 -2.32
C LEU A 55 -2.73 -3.17 -1.73
N PHE A 56 -2.11 -4.14 -2.40
CA PHE A 56 -0.83 -4.69 -1.99
C PHE A 56 0.31 -3.70 -2.17
N LEU A 57 1.39 -3.89 -1.42
CA LEU A 57 2.58 -3.03 -1.52
C LEU A 57 3.16 -3.11 -2.92
N SER A 58 3.26 -4.32 -3.46
CA SER A 58 3.73 -4.58 -4.84
C SER A 58 2.90 -3.87 -5.91
N SER A 59 1.63 -3.57 -5.63
CA SER A 59 0.74 -2.96 -6.60
C SER A 59 0.98 -1.47 -6.76
N TRP A 60 1.26 -0.73 -5.68
CA TRP A 60 1.44 0.72 -5.76
C TRP A 60 2.91 1.16 -5.69
N LEU A 61 3.81 0.37 -5.08
CA LEU A 61 5.20 0.77 -4.87
C LEU A 61 5.92 1.09 -6.19
N PRO A 62 5.85 0.25 -7.25
CA PRO A 62 6.47 0.58 -8.54
C PRO A 62 5.90 1.87 -9.14
N MET A 63 4.62 2.15 -8.93
CA MET A 63 3.98 3.36 -9.45
C MET A 63 4.47 4.62 -8.73
N VAL A 64 4.71 4.53 -7.43
CA VAL A 64 5.31 5.63 -6.66
C VAL A 64 6.72 5.92 -7.16
N PHE A 65 7.53 4.89 -7.41
CA PHE A 65 8.87 5.05 -7.98
C PHE A 65 8.81 5.63 -9.39
N ALA A 66 7.96 5.09 -10.28
CA ALA A 66 7.81 5.58 -11.64
C ALA A 66 7.39 7.06 -11.70
N LYS A 67 6.55 7.50 -10.75
CA LYS A 67 6.01 8.86 -10.75
C LYS A 67 6.85 9.89 -10.02
N THR A 68 7.53 9.47 -8.94
CA THR A 68 8.19 10.39 -8.00
C THR A 68 9.67 10.12 -7.83
N GLY A 69 10.23 9.13 -8.53
CA GLY A 69 11.58 8.64 -8.29
C GLY A 69 11.76 8.02 -6.89
N GLY A 70 10.66 7.73 -6.18
CA GLY A 70 10.67 7.23 -4.80
C GLY A 70 10.77 8.31 -3.73
N ALA A 71 10.78 9.59 -4.10
CA ALA A 71 10.89 10.73 -3.17
C ALA A 71 9.88 10.70 -2.01
N LEU A 72 8.66 10.21 -2.26
CA LEU A 72 7.63 10.10 -1.21
C LEU A 72 8.03 9.16 -0.06
N LEU A 73 8.94 8.22 -0.31
CA LEU A 73 9.31 7.15 0.63
C LEU A 73 10.75 7.29 1.16
N MET A 74 11.54 8.21 0.60
CA MET A 74 12.98 8.34 0.84
C MET A 74 13.38 9.77 1.22
N ASN A 75 12.69 10.36 2.21
CA ASN A 75 12.97 11.72 2.69
C ASN A 75 12.92 12.83 1.62
N GLY A 76 12.19 12.64 0.53
CA GLY A 76 12.16 13.57 -0.60
C GLY A 76 13.25 13.38 -1.64
N PHE A 77 14.18 12.43 -1.44
CA PHE A 77 15.22 12.12 -2.42
C PHE A 77 14.74 11.10 -3.44
N THR A 78 15.12 11.27 -4.70
CA THR A 78 14.90 10.27 -5.74
C THR A 78 16.03 9.23 -5.75
N VAL A 79 15.79 8.09 -6.41
CA VAL A 79 16.80 7.04 -6.64
C VAL A 79 18.07 7.53 -7.34
N ASP A 80 17.98 8.61 -8.12
CA ASP A 80 19.12 9.18 -8.84
C ASP A 80 19.99 10.11 -7.98
N GLN A 81 19.60 10.35 -6.73
CA GLN A 81 20.31 11.22 -5.80
C GLN A 81 21.01 10.39 -4.72
N ASP A 82 22.35 10.43 -4.65
CA ASP A 82 23.14 9.68 -3.66
C ASP A 82 22.71 9.91 -2.19
N ASP A 83 22.06 11.03 -1.90
CA ASP A 83 21.57 11.35 -0.57
C ASP A 83 20.44 10.41 -0.10
N HIS A 84 19.72 9.74 -1.00
CA HIS A 84 18.75 8.71 -0.61
C HIS A 84 19.44 7.55 0.11
N GLU A 85 20.58 7.08 -0.40
CA GLU A 85 21.31 5.96 0.21
C GLU A 85 21.84 6.32 1.58
N LYS A 86 22.40 7.53 1.72
CA LYS A 86 22.88 8.04 3.01
C LYS A 86 21.74 8.15 4.02
N ALA A 87 20.58 8.65 3.60
CA ALA A 87 19.42 8.81 4.47
C ALA A 87 18.87 7.45 4.95
N LEU A 88 18.75 6.48 4.05
CA LEU A 88 18.30 5.11 4.38
C LEU A 88 19.32 4.39 5.27
N ALA A 89 20.61 4.44 4.95
CA ALA A 89 21.66 3.86 5.78
C ALA A 89 21.68 4.48 7.18
N SER A 90 21.55 5.81 7.28
CA SER A 90 21.51 6.52 8.57
C SER A 90 20.29 6.11 9.40
N PHE A 91 19.11 5.97 8.77
CA PHE A 91 17.93 5.45 9.45
C PHE A 91 18.22 4.08 10.08
N TRP A 92 18.73 3.12 9.30
CA TRP A 92 18.98 1.77 9.80
C TRP A 92 20.11 1.72 10.84
N GLN A 93 21.11 2.58 10.74
CA GLN A 93 22.15 2.70 11.77
C GLN A 93 21.57 3.19 13.10
N LEU A 94 20.72 4.22 13.08
CA LEU A 94 20.07 4.74 14.27
C LEU A 94 19.04 3.76 14.84
N TYR A 95 18.25 3.12 13.98
CA TYR A 95 17.24 2.13 14.39
C TYR A 95 17.85 0.91 15.08
N ARG A 96 19.14 0.61 14.84
CA ARG A 96 19.85 -0.50 15.50
C ARG A 96 19.93 -0.30 17.02
N ALA A 97 19.91 0.95 17.50
CA ALA A 97 19.84 1.23 18.93
C ALA A 97 18.47 0.87 19.55
N VAL A 98 17.41 0.80 18.73
CA VAL A 98 16.05 0.45 19.17
C VAL A 98 15.82 -1.05 19.07
N ASP A 99 16.18 -1.67 17.95
CA ASP A 99 16.08 -3.12 17.74
C ASP A 99 17.36 -3.65 17.07
N PRO A 100 18.37 -4.05 17.86
CA PRO A 100 19.65 -4.52 17.32
C PRO A 100 19.55 -5.87 16.60
N ASN A 101 18.48 -6.64 16.84
CA ASN A 101 18.29 -7.99 16.30
C ASN A 101 17.34 -8.01 15.09
N HIS A 102 16.95 -6.84 14.58
CA HIS A 102 16.08 -6.74 13.42
C HIS A 102 16.67 -7.53 12.22
N ALA A 103 15.82 -8.30 11.54
CA ALA A 103 16.23 -9.20 10.45
C ALA A 103 16.97 -8.50 9.30
N VAL A 104 16.77 -7.19 9.13
CA VAL A 104 17.48 -6.40 8.10
C VAL A 104 18.99 -6.45 8.25
N TYR A 105 19.52 -6.55 9.48
CA TYR A 105 20.97 -6.56 9.72
C TYR A 105 21.61 -7.89 9.41
N THR A 106 20.84 -8.97 9.38
CA THR A 106 21.31 -10.31 8.97
C THR A 106 21.02 -10.58 7.51
N MET A 107 19.85 -10.20 7.00
CA MET A 107 19.43 -10.42 5.61
C MET A 107 20.06 -9.46 4.61
N HIS A 108 20.27 -8.18 5.00
CA HIS A 108 20.74 -7.12 4.10
C HIS A 108 21.89 -6.26 4.68
N PRO A 109 22.93 -6.84 5.31
CA PRO A 109 23.96 -6.09 6.02
C PRO A 109 24.71 -5.08 5.13
N SER A 110 24.91 -5.40 3.85
CA SER A 110 25.64 -4.56 2.90
C SER A 110 24.76 -3.64 2.05
N ARG A 111 23.42 -3.68 2.23
CA ARG A 111 22.46 -2.99 1.36
C ARG A 111 21.55 -2.03 2.12
N LEU A 112 21.92 -1.62 3.34
CA LEU A 112 21.07 -0.74 4.17
C LEU A 112 20.72 0.59 3.47
N GLY A 113 21.59 1.10 2.60
CA GLY A 113 21.29 2.28 1.76
C GLY A 113 20.22 2.06 0.70
N SER A 114 19.79 0.83 0.44
CA SER A 114 18.78 0.50 -0.57
C SER A 114 17.56 -0.23 0.01
N VAL A 115 17.43 -0.27 1.34
CA VAL A 115 16.30 -0.92 2.03
C VAL A 115 15.35 0.15 2.55
N LEU A 116 14.11 0.17 2.06
CA LEU A 116 13.08 1.08 2.52
C LEU A 116 12.57 0.69 3.92
N PRO A 117 12.56 1.60 4.90
CA PRO A 117 11.93 1.34 6.18
C PRO A 117 10.42 1.60 6.09
N LEU A 118 9.65 0.53 5.93
CA LEU A 118 8.19 0.56 5.88
C LEU A 118 7.60 -0.10 7.13
N MET A 119 6.52 0.48 7.65
CA MET A 119 5.72 -0.09 8.73
C MET A 119 4.36 -0.51 8.19
N TYR A 120 3.86 -1.66 8.64
CA TYR A 120 2.48 -2.07 8.42
C TYR A 120 1.65 -1.78 9.68
N HIS A 121 0.63 -0.93 9.55
CA HIS A 121 -0.16 -0.44 10.68
C HIS A 121 -1.65 -0.73 10.48
N GLY A 122 -2.26 -1.34 11.49
CA GLY A 122 -3.71 -1.54 11.61
C GLY A 122 -4.33 -0.59 12.62
N ARG A 123 -5.45 0.04 12.28
CA ARG A 123 -6.22 0.91 13.17
C ARG A 123 -7.70 0.58 13.14
N GLY A 124 -8.30 0.46 14.33
CA GLY A 124 -9.75 0.38 14.52
C GLY A 124 -10.44 1.75 14.48
N ARG A 125 -11.71 1.81 14.05
CA ARG A 125 -12.56 2.99 14.28
C ARG A 125 -13.42 2.79 15.54
N LEU A 126 -13.23 3.64 16.57
CA LEU A 126 -13.89 3.50 17.87
C LEU A 126 -15.43 3.36 17.82
N LYS A 127 -16.10 4.02 16.87
CA LYS A 127 -17.58 4.01 16.76
C LYS A 127 -18.16 2.94 15.83
N ARG A 128 -17.31 2.23 15.07
CA ARG A 128 -17.74 1.15 14.17
C ARG A 128 -16.62 0.13 14.07
N ALA A 129 -16.91 -1.14 14.36
CA ALA A 129 -15.95 -2.22 14.18
C ALA A 129 -15.49 -2.25 12.71
N VAL A 130 -14.33 -1.64 12.44
CA VAL A 130 -13.69 -1.59 11.13
C VAL A 130 -12.20 -1.60 11.38
N LEU A 131 -11.50 -2.52 10.74
CA LEU A 131 -10.05 -2.52 10.64
C LEU A 131 -9.64 -1.76 9.38
N VAL A 132 -8.78 -0.77 9.54
CA VAL A 132 -8.09 -0.13 8.41
C VAL A 132 -6.63 -0.51 8.52
N THR A 133 -6.07 -1.14 7.49
CA THR A 133 -4.64 -1.43 7.42
C THR A 133 -3.96 -0.57 6.38
N SER A 134 -2.69 -0.26 6.62
CA SER A 134 -1.94 0.68 5.78
C SER A 134 -0.44 0.46 5.91
N PHE A 135 0.28 0.81 4.86
CA PHE A 135 1.73 0.97 4.90
C PHE A 135 2.08 2.41 5.23
N VAL A 136 3.14 2.60 6.00
CA VAL A 136 3.66 3.90 6.42
C VAL A 136 5.16 3.91 6.20
N SER A 137 5.68 4.89 5.47
CA SER A 137 7.13 5.10 5.42
C SER A 137 7.62 5.65 6.75
N ALA A 138 8.69 5.05 7.29
CA ALA A 138 9.39 5.59 8.46
C ALA A 138 10.28 6.79 8.09
N LEU A 139 10.50 7.03 6.79
CA LEU A 139 11.30 8.12 6.28
C LEU A 139 10.53 8.93 5.20
N PRO A 140 9.39 9.55 5.56
CA PRO A 140 8.55 10.28 4.60
C PRO A 140 9.20 11.60 4.17
N VAL A 141 8.79 12.13 3.01
CA VAL A 141 9.18 13.49 2.60
C VAL A 141 8.64 14.55 3.57
N SER A 142 9.45 15.58 3.84
CA SER A 142 9.06 16.69 4.72
C SER A 142 7.81 17.42 4.22
N GLY A 143 6.98 17.90 5.15
CA GLY A 143 5.71 18.57 4.85
C GLY A 143 4.60 17.65 4.34
N HIS A 144 4.91 16.37 4.10
CA HIS A 144 3.90 15.33 3.96
C HIS A 144 3.38 15.00 5.37
N PRO A 145 2.06 14.89 5.59
CA PRO A 145 1.56 14.57 6.92
C PRO A 145 2.21 13.25 7.37
N PHE A 146 2.77 13.25 8.58
CA PHE A 146 3.41 12.12 9.29
C PHE A 146 2.55 10.82 9.37
N LEU A 147 1.37 10.82 8.76
CA LEU A 147 0.33 9.80 8.76
C LEU A 147 -0.16 9.53 7.34
N SER A 148 0.70 9.59 6.32
CA SER A 148 0.31 9.08 5.00
C SER A 148 0.27 7.57 5.01
N HIS A 149 -0.82 7.11 5.59
CA HIS A 149 -1.30 5.75 5.54
C HIS A 149 -1.62 5.45 4.08
N LEU A 150 -0.71 4.72 3.44
CA LEU A 150 -0.92 4.15 2.13
C LEU A 150 -1.85 2.95 2.34
N LEU A 151 -3.13 3.19 2.08
CA LEU A 151 -4.21 2.26 2.38
C LEU A 151 -3.89 0.89 1.76
N CYS A 152 -4.00 -0.15 2.58
CA CYS A 152 -3.94 -1.53 2.13
C CYS A 152 -5.35 -2.10 2.00
N THR A 153 -6.11 -2.16 3.09
CA THR A 153 -7.53 -2.54 3.03
C THR A 153 -8.34 -1.92 4.17
N VAL A 154 -9.66 -1.86 3.98
CA VAL A 154 -10.64 -1.52 5.00
C VAL A 154 -11.57 -2.71 5.14
N PHE A 155 -11.71 -3.23 6.35
CA PHE A 155 -12.52 -4.42 6.62
C PHE A 155 -13.50 -4.21 7.78
N PRO A 156 -14.82 -4.28 7.56
CA PRO A 156 -15.81 -4.18 8.62
C PRO A 156 -15.84 -5.42 9.52
N GLY A 157 -15.77 -5.23 10.83
CA GLY A 157 -15.74 -6.31 11.81
C GLY A 157 -17.04 -7.13 11.86
N GLU A 158 -18.17 -6.56 11.44
CA GLU A 158 -19.43 -7.30 11.28
C GLU A 158 -19.37 -8.40 10.20
N ARG A 159 -18.29 -8.43 9.39
CA ARG A 159 -18.06 -9.42 8.34
C ARG A 159 -17.08 -10.52 8.76
N TYR A 160 -16.45 -10.43 9.93
CA TYR A 160 -15.53 -11.47 10.38
C TYR A 160 -16.24 -12.82 10.53
N ALA A 161 -15.56 -13.87 10.10
CA ALA A 161 -16.00 -15.25 10.16
C ALA A 161 -14.79 -16.19 10.19
N THR A 162 -15.04 -17.42 10.57
CA THR A 162 -14.11 -18.54 10.45
C THR A 162 -14.68 -19.48 9.39
N GLY A 163 -13.89 -19.81 8.37
CA GLY A 163 -14.29 -20.76 7.34
C GLY A 163 -14.46 -22.17 7.89
N ASP A 164 -15.06 -23.05 7.09
CA ASP A 164 -15.19 -24.48 7.43
C ASP A 164 -13.82 -25.17 7.51
N ASP A 165 -12.79 -24.58 6.89
CA ASP A 165 -11.37 -24.96 6.96
C ASP A 165 -10.66 -24.46 8.23
N GLY A 166 -11.37 -23.75 9.11
CA GLY A 166 -10.83 -23.17 10.34
C GLY A 166 -10.07 -21.86 10.15
N VAL A 167 -9.90 -21.38 8.91
CA VAL A 167 -9.16 -20.14 8.63
C VAL A 167 -10.03 -18.93 8.98
N GLU A 168 -9.47 -17.98 9.73
CA GLU A 168 -10.16 -16.74 10.05
C GLU A 168 -10.03 -15.69 8.93
N THR A 169 -11.02 -14.81 8.79
CA THR A 169 -10.99 -13.70 7.83
C THR A 169 -9.69 -12.88 7.91
N LEU A 170 -9.26 -12.54 9.12
CA LEU A 170 -8.07 -11.71 9.35
C LEU A 170 -6.78 -12.48 9.08
N GLU A 171 -6.76 -13.78 9.39
CA GLU A 171 -5.64 -14.66 9.07
C GLU A 171 -5.44 -14.75 7.55
N ALA A 172 -6.51 -14.96 6.78
CA ALA A 172 -6.45 -14.99 5.32
C ALA A 172 -5.87 -13.68 4.74
N LEU A 173 -6.34 -12.52 5.24
CA LEU A 173 -5.85 -11.22 4.82
C LEU A 173 -4.37 -10.99 5.19
N HIS A 174 -3.98 -11.32 6.42
CA HIS A 174 -2.59 -11.16 6.87
C HIS A 174 -1.64 -12.12 6.14
N ALA A 175 -2.06 -13.36 5.89
CA ALA A 175 -1.26 -14.32 5.14
C ALA A 175 -1.03 -13.85 3.70
N ALA A 176 -2.05 -13.25 3.06
CA ALA A 176 -1.91 -12.68 1.73
C ALA A 176 -0.96 -11.47 1.71
N VAL A 177 -1.04 -10.58 2.70
CA VAL A 177 -0.10 -9.45 2.85
C VAL A 177 1.32 -9.94 3.10
N ALA A 178 1.51 -10.91 4.00
CA ALA A 178 2.83 -11.47 4.29
C ALA A 178 3.45 -12.13 3.04
N ARG A 179 2.62 -12.81 2.24
CA ARG A 179 3.04 -13.39 0.96
C ARG A 179 3.49 -12.33 -0.03
N ASP A 180 2.70 -11.26 -0.20
CA ASP A 180 3.04 -10.12 -1.05
C ASP A 180 4.41 -9.51 -0.68
N LEU A 181 4.67 -9.38 0.62
CA LEU A 181 5.93 -8.85 1.14
C LEU A 181 7.12 -9.78 0.91
N ASN A 182 6.93 -11.09 1.08
CA ASN A 182 8.01 -12.08 0.98
C ASN A 182 8.38 -12.41 -0.47
N GLU A 183 7.38 -12.54 -1.36
CA GLU A 183 7.61 -12.92 -2.76
C GLU A 183 8.23 -11.76 -3.57
N ASN A 184 7.94 -10.51 -3.22
CA ASN A 184 8.51 -9.33 -3.87
C ASN A 184 9.72 -8.72 -3.13
N GLY A 185 10.00 -9.16 -1.90
CA GLY A 185 11.14 -8.68 -1.10
C GLY A 185 12.49 -9.35 -1.42
N GLY A 186 12.50 -10.43 -2.22
CA GLY A 186 13.69 -11.29 -2.39
C GLY A 186 14.03 -11.75 -3.81
N GLY A 187 13.26 -11.41 -4.85
CA GLY A 187 13.50 -11.87 -6.22
C GLY A 187 14.15 -10.81 -7.13
N PRO A 188 15.05 -11.19 -8.07
CA PRO A 188 15.47 -10.26 -9.12
C PRO A 188 14.24 -9.83 -9.91
N MET A 189 14.12 -8.52 -10.10
CA MET A 189 13.09 -7.88 -10.92
C MET A 189 13.11 -8.55 -12.30
N HIS A 190 12.14 -9.45 -12.56
CA HIS A 190 12.03 -10.11 -13.84
C HIS A 190 11.88 -9.01 -14.91
N LYS A 191 12.78 -9.04 -15.89
CA LYS A 191 12.65 -8.22 -17.09
C LYS A 191 11.27 -8.48 -17.67
N HIS A 192 10.54 -7.41 -17.94
CA HIS A 192 9.31 -7.44 -18.73
C HIS A 192 9.63 -8.01 -20.11
N ASP A 193 9.42 -9.32 -20.27
CA ASP A 193 9.28 -9.94 -21.56
C ASP A 193 7.77 -10.07 -21.84
N GLY A 194 7.35 -9.54 -22.99
CA GLY A 194 6.19 -10.04 -23.72
C GLY A 194 4.82 -9.63 -23.19
N VAL A 195 4.24 -8.64 -23.86
CA VAL A 195 2.79 -8.47 -23.98
C VAL A 195 2.15 -9.80 -24.40
N GLN A 196 1.23 -10.33 -23.59
CA GLN A 196 0.25 -11.31 -24.04
C GLN A 196 -1.17 -10.83 -23.69
N THR A 197 -2.01 -10.91 -24.71
CA THR A 197 -3.26 -10.20 -24.98
C THR A 197 -4.50 -10.83 -24.34
N ASP A 198 -5.26 -10.04 -23.58
CA ASP A 198 -6.69 -9.70 -23.74
C ASP A 198 -7.72 -10.76 -24.23
N GLN A 199 -7.59 -12.05 -23.91
CA GLN A 199 -8.61 -13.05 -24.29
C GLN A 199 -9.26 -13.91 -23.19
N GLU A 200 -8.84 -13.84 -21.92
CA GLU A 200 -9.44 -14.73 -20.89
C GLU A 200 -10.49 -14.07 -19.97
N LEU A 201 -10.75 -12.76 -20.09
CA LEU A 201 -11.74 -12.06 -19.24
C LEU A 201 -13.20 -12.10 -19.74
N THR A 202 -13.46 -12.69 -20.91
CA THR A 202 -14.80 -12.72 -21.53
C THR A 202 -15.59 -14.00 -21.22
N GLN A 203 -14.99 -14.98 -20.52
CA GLN A 203 -15.65 -16.29 -20.27
C GLN A 203 -16.29 -16.44 -18.89
N LEU A 204 -16.08 -15.51 -17.95
CA LEU A 204 -16.63 -15.59 -16.58
C LEU A 204 -17.83 -14.67 -16.31
N THR A 205 -18.27 -13.88 -17.29
CA THR A 205 -19.43 -12.97 -17.16
C THR A 205 -20.71 -13.50 -17.82
N GLY A 206 -20.69 -14.71 -18.37
CA GLY A 206 -21.84 -15.35 -19.04
C GLY A 206 -22.79 -16.14 -18.15
N ASP A 207 -22.39 -16.53 -16.94
CA ASP A 207 -23.17 -17.47 -16.10
C ASP A 207 -23.82 -16.82 -14.86
N LEU A 208 -23.90 -15.48 -14.80
CA LEU A 208 -24.49 -14.76 -13.66
C LEU A 208 -25.46 -13.61 -14.05
N LEU A 209 -26.20 -13.78 -15.15
CA LEU A 209 -27.39 -12.99 -15.46
C LEU A 209 -28.59 -13.89 -15.77
#